data_AF-A0A3D4ER59-F1
#
_entry.id   AF-A0A3D4ER59-F1
#
_cell.length_a   1.000
_cell.length_b   1.000
_cell.length_c   1.000
_cell.angle_alpha   90.00
_cell.angle_beta   90.00
_cell.angle_gamma   90.00
#
_symmetry.space_group_name_H-M   'P 1'
#
loop_
_entity.id
_entity.type
_entity.pdbx_description
1 polymer ?
#
loop_
_entity_poly.entity_id
_entity_poly.type
_entity_poly.pdbx_seq_one_letter_code
_entity_poly.pdbx_strand_id
1 'polypeptide(L)' 'CICEYANQDWSRSELEQHYEWLWKRTFTNRLRAGNLLQRALQNDSLTSTGIQVLKHLPKVTQKLIQTTHGKPLKI' A
#
# COMPACT_ATOMS: atom_id res chain seq x y z
N CYS A 1 7.98 0.73 15.44
CA CYS A 1 6.84 1.11 16.32
C CYS A 1 7.13 2.48 16.91
N ILE A 2 6.15 3.34 17.23
CA ILE A 2 6.41 4.69 17.80
C ILE A 2 7.31 4.63 19.05
N CYS A 3 7.29 3.51 19.77
CA CYS A 3 8.19 3.22 20.90
C CYS A 3 9.69 3.27 20.57
N GLU A 4 10.12 3.07 19.31
CA GLU A 4 11.54 3.23 18.91
C GLU A 4 12.03 4.67 19.04
N TYR A 5 11.11 5.66 18.98
CA TYR A 5 11.43 7.08 19.07
C TYR A 5 11.36 7.61 20.51
N ALA A 6 10.91 6.81 21.48
CA ALA A 6 10.75 7.23 22.87
C ALA A 6 12.10 7.45 23.60
N ASN A 7 13.21 6.94 23.05
CA ASN A 7 14.56 7.08 23.61
C ASN A 7 15.35 8.27 23.02
N GLN A 8 14.72 9.11 22.19
CA GLN A 8 15.38 10.27 21.59
C GLN A 8 14.65 11.57 22.01
N ASP A 9 15.41 12.63 22.27
CA ASP A 9 14.89 13.96 22.63
C ASP A 9 14.33 14.68 21.39
N TRP A 10 13.19 14.23 20.89
CA TRP A 10 12.50 14.86 19.78
C TRP A 10 11.49 15.88 20.30
N SER A 11 11.49 17.08 19.74
CA SER A 11 10.33 17.95 19.90
C SER A 11 9.11 17.33 19.20
N ARG A 12 7.92 17.64 19.71
CA ARG A 12 6.66 17.18 19.11
C ARG A 12 6.58 17.47 17.60
N SER A 13 7.02 18.66 17.19
CA SER A 13 7.01 19.07 15.78
C SER A 13 7.91 18.20 14.92
N GLU A 14 9.11 17.85 15.39
CA GLU A 14 10.02 16.98 14.64
C GLU A 14 9.43 15.58 14.48
N LEU A 15 8.78 15.07 15.53
CA LEU A 15 8.17 13.74 15.49
C LEU A 15 6.99 13.70 14.52
N GLU A 16 6.13 14.72 14.53
CA GLU A 16 5.01 14.84 13.59
C GLU A 16 5.49 14.93 12.13
N GLN A 17 6.50 15.77 11.86
CA GLN A 17 7.07 15.93 10.51
C GLN A 17 7.70 14.63 9.99
N HIS A 18 8.47 13.94 10.83
CA HIS A 18 9.11 12.69 10.43
C HIS A 18 8.09 11.56 10.26
N TYR A 19 7.09 11.50 11.14
CA TYR A 19 5.98 10.56 11.00
C TYR A 19 5.25 10.80 9.68
N GLU A 20 4.93 12.04 9.34
CA GLU A 20 4.26 12.38 8.08
C GLU A 20 5.11 11.97 6.88
N TRP A 21 6.42 12.24 6.92
CA TRP A 21 7.35 11.82 5.87
C TRP A 21 7.39 10.30 5.71
N LEU A 22 7.51 9.56 6.83
CA LEU A 22 7.57 8.11 6.84
C LEU A 22 6.25 7.51 6.33
N TRP A 23 5.13 8.07 6.77
CA TRP A 23 3.80 7.68 6.34
C TRP A 23 3.65 7.88 4.83
N LYS A 24 3.98 9.07 4.31
CA LYS A 24 3.92 9.36 2.86
C LYS A 24 4.80 8.39 2.08
N ARG A 25 6.04 8.18 2.51
CA ARG A 25 6.97 7.24 1.85
C ARG A 25 6.43 5.80 1.84
N THR A 26 5.77 5.37 2.93
CA THR A 26 5.29 4.00 3.10
C THR A 26 3.98 3.75 2.36
N PHE A 27 3.03 4.68 2.41
CA PHE A 27 1.65 4.44 1.98
C PHE A 27 1.30 5.03 0.61
N THR A 28 2.06 6.00 0.08
CA THR A 28 1.75 6.65 -1.21
C THR A 28 1.58 5.64 -2.35
N ASN A 29 2.50 4.66 -2.45
CA ASN A 29 2.43 3.65 -3.51
C ASN A 29 1.20 2.74 -3.36
N ARG A 30 0.83 2.38 -2.14
CA ARG A 30 -0.37 1.60 -1.85
C ARG A 30 -1.63 2.36 -2.27
N LEU A 31 -1.72 3.65 -1.91
CA LEU A 31 -2.87 4.50 -2.24
C LEU A 31 -3.03 4.67 -3.75
N ARG A 32 -1.93 4.89 -4.48
CA ARG A 32 -1.95 4.98 -5.95
C ARG A 32 -2.41 3.68 -6.60
N ALA A 33 -1.87 2.54 -6.15
CA ALA A 33 -2.26 1.24 -6.65
C ALA A 33 -3.74 0.94 -6.36
N GLY A 34 -4.20 1.22 -5.14
CA GLY A 34 -5.60 1.06 -4.74
C GLY A 34 -6.56 1.90 -5.58
N ASN A 35 -6.24 3.18 -5.81
CA ASN A 35 -7.06 4.07 -6.63
C ASN A 35 -7.14 3.57 -8.09
N LEU A 36 -6.02 3.15 -8.69
CA LEU A 36 -6.02 2.57 -10.03
C LEU A 36 -6.89 1.32 -10.13
N LEU A 37 -6.75 0.41 -9.15
CA LEU A 37 -7.54 -0.81 -9.09
C LEU A 37 -9.02 -0.54 -8.88
N GLN A 38 -9.39 0.38 -7.99
CA GLN A 38 -10.78 0.77 -7.78
C GLN A 38 -11.41 1.30 -9.07
N ARG A 39 -10.70 2.13 -9.83
CA ARG A 39 -11.18 2.63 -11.12
C ARG A 39 -11.35 1.52 -12.16
N ALA A 40 -10.43 0.56 -12.20
CA ALA A 40 -10.56 -0.60 -13.07
C ALA A 40 -11.76 -1.50 -12.67
N LEU A 41 -11.97 -1.69 -11.37
CA LEU A 41 -13.06 -2.50 -10.81
C LEU A 41 -14.46 -1.89 -10.97
N GLN A 42 -14.55 -0.57 -11.15
CA GLN A 42 -15.82 0.12 -11.45
C GLN A 42 -16.29 -0.09 -12.90
N ASN A 43 -15.48 -0.70 -13.76
CA ASN A 43 -15.87 -1.04 -15.12
C ASN A 43 -16.05 -2.57 -15.22
N ASP A 44 -17.29 -3.00 -15.43
CA ASP A 44 -17.66 -4.43 -15.43
C ASP A 44 -16.96 -5.23 -16.55
N SER A 45 -16.75 -4.62 -17.72
CA SER A 45 -16.07 -5.26 -18.85
C SER A 45 -14.58 -5.45 -18.59
N LEU A 46 -13.92 -4.44 -18.00
CA LEU A 46 -12.51 -4.53 -17.59
C LEU A 46 -12.33 -5.52 -16.44
N THR A 47 -13.28 -5.55 -15.51
CA THR A 47 -13.26 -6.45 -14.35
C THR A 47 -13.41 -7.90 -14.77
N SER A 48 -14.43 -8.21 -15.58
CA SER A 48 -14.68 -9.58 -16.05
C SER A 48 -13.52 -10.13 -16.87
N THR A 49 -12.99 -9.34 -17.81
CA THR A 49 -11.82 -9.71 -18.62
C THR A 49 -10.56 -9.82 -17.76
N GLY A 50 -10.31 -8.83 -16.91
CA GLY A 50 -9.14 -8.79 -16.03
C GLY A 50 -9.10 -9.96 -15.06
N ILE A 51 -10.23 -10.33 -14.46
CA ILE A 51 -10.33 -11.49 -13.56
C ILE A 51 -10.06 -12.79 -14.31
N GLN A 52 -10.57 -12.97 -15.54
CA GLN A 52 -10.27 -14.16 -16.34
C GLN A 52 -8.77 -14.26 -16.64
N VAL A 53 -8.14 -13.16 -17.05
CA VAL A 53 -6.69 -13.13 -17.31
C VAL A 53 -5.87 -13.42 -16.05
N LEU A 54 -6.23 -12.79 -14.93
CA LEU A 54 -5.51 -12.94 -13.65
C LEU A 54 -5.63 -14.37 -13.07
N LYS A 55 -6.71 -15.10 -13.35
CA LYS A 55 -6.83 -16.51 -12.97
C LYS A 55 -5.74 -17.39 -13.58
N HIS A 56 -5.29 -17.08 -14.80
CA HIS A 56 -4.23 -17.83 -15.48
C HIS A 56 -2.82 -17.37 -15.14
N LEU A 57 -2.68 -16.24 -14.42
CA LEU A 57 -1.40 -15.61 -14.09
C LEU A 57 -1.22 -15.47 -12.57
N PRO A 58 -1.07 -16.58 -11.81
CA PRO A 58 -1.03 -16.57 -10.35
C PRO A 58 0.08 -15.68 -9.78
N LYS A 59 1.23 -15.58 -10.46
CA LYS A 59 2.34 -14.71 -10.05
C LYS A 59 1.96 -13.22 -10.12
N VAL A 60 1.20 -12.83 -11.14
CA VAL A 60 0.74 -11.44 -11.32
C VAL A 60 -0.30 -11.11 -10.25
N THR A 61 -1.24 -12.02 -10.00
CA THR A 61 -2.23 -11.90 -8.93
C THR A 61 -1.58 -11.76 -7.56
N GLN A 62 -0.58 -12.58 -7.26
CA GLN A 62 0.17 -12.48 -6.01
C GLN A 62 0.91 -11.14 -5.89
N LYS A 63 1.50 -10.63 -6.98
CA LYS A 63 2.16 -9.33 -7.00
C LYS A 63 1.16 -8.18 -6.78
N LEU A 64 -0.03 -8.28 -7.37
CA LEU A 64 -1.11 -7.32 -7.21
C LEU A 64 -1.59 -7.25 -5.76
N ILE A 65 -1.77 -8.41 -5.13
CA ILE A 65 -2.13 -8.54 -3.70
C ILE A 65 -1.03 -7.90 -2.82
N GLN A 66 0.25 -8.21 -3.07
CA GLN A 66 1.38 -7.59 -2.34
C GLN A 66 1.44 -6.07 -2.52
N THR A 67 1.05 -5.56 -3.68
CA THR A 67 1.09 -4.12 -3.96
C THR A 67 -0.04 -3.36 -3.27
N THR A 68 -1.21 -4.00 -3.12
CA THR A 68 -2.39 -3.44 -2.45
C THR A 68 -2.36 -3.63 -0.92
N HIS A 69 -1.86 -4.76 -0.44
CA HIS A 69 -1.85 -5.12 0.98
C HIS A 69 -0.46 -4.93 1.62
N GLY A 70 0.53 -4.52 0.82
CA GLY A 70 1.92 -4.34 1.24
C GLY A 70 2.64 -5.65 1.54
N LYS A 71 3.85 -5.52 2.11
CA LYS A 71 4.54 -6.65 2.73
C LYS A 71 3.88 -6.95 4.07
N PRO A 72 3.82 -8.22 4.51
CA PRO A 72 3.47 -8.52 5.89
C PRO A 72 4.36 -7.68 6.79
N LEU A 73 3.76 -6.93 7.71
CA LEU A 73 4.52 -6.32 8.79
C LEU A 73 5.10 -7.50 9.57
N LYS A 74 6.42 -7.68 9.52
CA LYS A 74 7.09 -8.59 10.44
C LYS A 74 6.95 -7.95 11.81
N ILE A 75 6.01 -8.49 12.60
CA ILE A 75 5.84 -8.17 14.01
C ILE A 75 6.85 -9.01 14.77
#